data_AF-A0AAE3E8S6-F1
#
_entry.id   AF-A0AAE3E8S6-F1
#
_cell.length_a   1.000
_cell.length_b   1.000
_cell.length_c   1.000
_cell.angle_alpha   90.00
_cell.angle_beta   90.00
_cell.angle_gamma   90.00
#
_symmetry.space_group_name_H-M   'P 1'
#
loop_
_entity.id
_entity.type
_entity.pdbx_description
1 polymer ?
#
loop_
_entity_poly.entity_id
_entity_poly.type
_entity_poly.pdbx_seq_one_letter_code
_entity_poly.pdbx_strand_id
1 'polypeptide(L)'
;MGKSVYSLVLMDEVVDAIDQMAYRNNTSRSNLINQILAEHVSLATPEKRMKDVFTSLEQFMDEQFQIQFMPSDSMLSIRSPLRYKYKPTIRYSVELYRNPGSYAGRLKVQFRTQNLQLIRLLQSFFEFWISSLEGKYLPGRIHDSIRYELNDGRFSRELLFPPEEQKLTSEEFGNSIAEYIQLLDSMIKEYFAGLDDLEAAAGRMEKEYIAYLNEIEKRGGVYL
;
A
#
# COMPACT_ATOMS: atom_id res chain seq x y z
N MET A 1 -11.11 -13.13 -11.06
CA MET A 1 -11.88 -13.34 -12.32
C MET A 1 -11.57 -14.72 -12.89
N GLY A 2 -12.57 -15.42 -13.43
CA GLY A 2 -12.35 -16.69 -14.14
C GLY A 2 -11.60 -16.47 -15.45
N LYS A 3 -10.69 -17.40 -15.81
CA LYS A 3 -10.01 -17.39 -17.10
C LYS A 3 -10.74 -18.34 -18.04
N SER A 4 -11.20 -17.82 -19.16
CA SER A 4 -11.80 -18.62 -20.23
C SER A 4 -10.80 -18.78 -21.37
N VAL A 5 -10.78 -19.97 -21.99
CA VAL A 5 -9.99 -20.19 -23.21
C VAL A 5 -10.75 -19.60 -24.39
N TYR A 6 -10.08 -18.74 -25.15
CA TYR A 6 -10.65 -18.08 -26.33
C TYR A 6 -9.70 -18.30 -27.52
N SER A 7 -10.21 -18.92 -28.59
CA SER A 7 -9.43 -19.19 -29.81
C SER A 7 -9.50 -17.99 -30.75
N LEU A 8 -8.34 -17.46 -31.13
CA LEU A 8 -8.19 -16.36 -32.08
C LEU A 8 -7.54 -16.85 -33.36
N VAL A 9 -7.98 -16.33 -34.50
CA VAL A 9 -7.28 -16.48 -35.78
C VAL A 9 -6.59 -15.17 -36.09
N LEU A 10 -5.27 -15.20 -36.16
CA LEU A 10 -4.41 -14.03 -36.42
C LEU A 10 -3.52 -14.33 -37.64
N MET A 11 -3.03 -13.28 -38.29
CA MET A 11 -2.03 -13.44 -39.36
C MET A 11 -0.70 -13.92 -38.77
N ASP A 12 0.04 -14.74 -39.51
CA ASP A 12 1.32 -15.32 -39.04
C ASP A 12 2.32 -14.22 -38.63
N GLU A 13 2.42 -13.13 -39.41
CA GLU A 13 3.28 -11.99 -39.08
C GLU A 13 2.92 -11.31 -37.75
N VAL A 14 1.62 -11.31 -37.40
CA VAL A 14 1.15 -10.76 -36.12
C VAL A 14 1.50 -11.69 -34.97
N VAL A 15 1.41 -13.00 -35.17
CA VAL A 15 1.82 -14.00 -34.18
C VAL A 15 3.32 -13.86 -33.87
N ASP A 16 4.15 -13.74 -34.90
CA ASP A 16 5.60 -13.56 -34.74
C ASP A 16 5.96 -12.27 -34.00
N ALA A 17 5.28 -11.17 -34.31
CA ALA A 17 5.47 -9.90 -33.61
C ALA A 17 5.06 -9.97 -32.13
N ILE A 18 3.94 -10.63 -31.83
CA ILE A 18 3.47 -10.86 -30.46
C ILE A 18 4.45 -11.75 -29.69
N ASP A 19 5.00 -12.78 -30.32
CA ASP A 19 5.99 -13.67 -29.70
C ASP A 19 7.26 -12.92 -29.31
N GLN A 20 7.78 -12.07 -30.21
CA GLN A 20 8.94 -11.23 -29.91
C GLN A 20 8.64 -10.24 -28.78
N MET A 21 7.47 -9.60 -28.81
CA MET A 21 7.09 -8.62 -27.80
C MET A 21 6.88 -9.28 -26.43
N ALA A 22 6.25 -10.45 -26.37
CA ALA A 22 6.05 -11.22 -25.15
C ALA A 22 7.40 -11.62 -24.54
N TYR A 23 8.35 -12.05 -25.37
CA TYR A 23 9.71 -12.39 -24.94
C TYR A 23 10.45 -11.17 -24.37
N ARG A 24 10.42 -10.03 -25.06
CA ARG A 24 11.05 -8.78 -24.60
C ARG A 24 10.48 -8.29 -23.27
N ASN A 25 9.18 -8.45 -23.07
CA ASN A 25 8.47 -8.02 -21.87
C ASN A 25 8.43 -9.10 -20.76
N ASN A 26 9.15 -10.21 -20.94
CA ASN A 26 9.22 -11.34 -19.99
C ASN A 26 7.83 -11.82 -19.51
N THR A 27 6.88 -11.94 -20.46
CA THR A 27 5.47 -12.30 -20.20
C THR A 27 5.01 -13.40 -21.16
N SER A 28 3.85 -14.02 -20.91
CA SER A 28 3.28 -14.99 -21.85
C SER A 28 2.47 -14.30 -22.96
N ARG A 29 2.38 -14.94 -24.13
CA ARG A 29 1.52 -14.47 -25.25
C ARG A 29 0.09 -14.21 -24.80
N SER A 30 -0.48 -15.15 -24.05
CA SER A 30 -1.84 -15.04 -23.52
C SER A 30 -2.01 -13.86 -22.58
N ASN A 31 -1.00 -13.54 -21.75
CA ASN A 31 -1.05 -12.40 -20.86
C ASN A 31 -0.89 -11.09 -21.62
N LEU A 32 0.03 -11.02 -22.59
CA LEU A 32 0.21 -9.85 -23.45
C LEU A 32 -1.04 -9.54 -24.29
N ILE A 33 -1.62 -10.55 -24.95
CA ILE A 33 -2.85 -10.40 -25.73
C ILE A 33 -4.00 -9.96 -24.83
N ASN A 34 -4.13 -10.57 -23.65
CA ASN A 34 -5.15 -10.15 -22.69
C ASN A 34 -4.96 -8.68 -22.28
N GLN A 35 -3.73 -8.20 -22.11
CA GLN A 35 -3.44 -6.80 -21.81
C GLN A 35 -3.83 -5.85 -22.95
N ILE A 36 -3.44 -6.18 -24.19
CA ILE A 36 -3.77 -5.38 -25.37
C ILE A 36 -5.28 -5.32 -25.59
N LEU A 37 -5.96 -6.47 -25.54
CA LEU A 37 -7.41 -6.54 -25.73
C LEU A 37 -8.14 -5.79 -24.62
N ALA A 38 -7.73 -5.99 -23.37
CA ALA A 38 -8.33 -5.31 -22.24
C ALA A 38 -8.14 -3.79 -22.34
N GLU A 39 -6.95 -3.29 -22.69
CA GLU A 39 -6.72 -1.88 -22.97
C GLU A 39 -7.63 -1.36 -24.10
N HIS A 40 -7.75 -2.11 -25.19
CA HIS A 40 -8.56 -1.73 -26.35
C HIS A 40 -10.06 -1.67 -26.03
N VAL A 41 -10.57 -2.59 -25.21
CA VAL A 41 -11.98 -2.58 -24.77
C VAL A 41 -12.21 -1.78 -23.48
N SER A 42 -11.22 -0.99 -23.05
CA SER A 42 -11.26 -0.22 -21.80
C SER A 42 -11.52 -1.07 -20.54
N LEU A 43 -11.19 -2.36 -20.58
CA LEU A 43 -11.03 -3.20 -19.40
C LEU A 43 -9.64 -2.91 -18.82
N ALA A 44 -9.58 -2.22 -17.68
CA ALA A 44 -8.31 -2.03 -16.99
C ALA A 44 -7.76 -3.39 -16.56
N THR A 45 -6.58 -3.79 -17.08
CA THR A 45 -5.90 -4.97 -16.58
C THR A 45 -5.42 -4.75 -15.15
N PRO A 46 -5.40 -5.79 -14.31
CA PRO A 46 -4.84 -5.69 -12.96
C PRO A 46 -3.42 -5.11 -12.96
N GLU A 47 -2.57 -5.49 -13.92
CA GLU A 47 -1.19 -5.04 -14.00
C GLU A 47 -1.08 -3.54 -14.31
N LYS A 48 -1.87 -3.03 -15.28
CA LYS A 48 -1.91 -1.59 -15.58
C LYS A 48 -2.43 -0.80 -14.39
N ARG A 49 -3.49 -1.29 -13.73
CA ARG A 49 -4.03 -0.69 -12.51
C ARG A 49 -2.99 -0.59 -11.41
N MET A 50 -2.25 -1.66 -11.13
CA MET A 50 -1.21 -1.66 -10.09
C MET A 50 -0.10 -0.66 -10.40
N LYS A 51 0.35 -0.60 -11.67
CA LYS A 51 1.35 0.36 -12.11
C LYS A 51 0.87 1.81 -11.94
N ASP A 52 -0.37 2.09 -12.29
CA ASP A 52 -0.98 3.41 -12.12
C ASP A 52 -1.07 3.80 -10.64
N VAL A 53 -1.49 2.87 -9.76
CA VAL A 53 -1.51 3.07 -8.31
C VAL A 53 -0.12 3.40 -7.77
N PHE A 54 0.91 2.65 -8.16
CA PHE A 54 2.27 2.91 -7.67
C PHE A 54 2.89 4.19 -8.23
N THR A 55 2.56 4.56 -9.46
CA THR A 55 3.02 5.82 -10.06
C THR A 55 2.41 7.01 -9.34
N SER A 56 1.11 6.96 -9.05
CA SER A 56 0.42 7.99 -8.26
C SER A 56 0.99 8.05 -6.84
N LEU A 57 1.18 6.90 -6.18
CA LEU A 57 1.79 6.85 -4.86
C LEU A 57 3.14 7.57 -4.87
N GLU A 58 4.05 7.25 -5.81
CA GLU A 58 5.37 7.90 -5.92
C GLU A 58 5.29 9.42 -6.03
N GLN A 59 4.34 9.96 -6.81
CA GLN A 59 4.18 11.40 -7.00
C GLN A 59 3.72 12.14 -5.73
N PHE A 60 3.02 11.45 -4.83
CA PHE A 60 2.45 12.03 -3.61
C PHE A 60 3.31 11.85 -2.36
N MET A 61 4.46 11.19 -2.47
CA MET A 61 5.38 11.00 -1.35
C MET A 61 6.37 12.16 -1.22
N ASP A 62 6.62 12.60 0.01
CA ASP A 62 7.63 13.60 0.30
C ASP A 62 9.06 13.21 -0.13
N GLU A 63 9.92 14.20 -0.38
CA GLU A 63 11.34 14.04 -0.74
C GLU A 63 12.17 13.26 0.30
N GLN A 64 11.69 13.15 1.54
CA GLN A 64 12.36 12.38 2.60
C GLN A 64 12.30 10.86 2.39
N PHE A 65 11.42 10.37 1.52
CA PHE A 65 11.26 8.95 1.22
C PHE A 65 12.13 8.51 0.04
N GLN A 66 12.74 7.34 0.15
CA GLN A 66 13.42 6.69 -0.98
C GLN A 66 12.55 5.56 -1.52
N ILE A 67 12.03 5.73 -2.73
CA ILE A 67 11.12 4.79 -3.39
C ILE A 67 11.90 3.87 -4.33
N GLN A 68 11.54 2.60 -4.34
CA GLN A 68 12.12 1.57 -5.20
C GLN A 68 11.00 0.65 -5.73
N PHE A 69 10.84 0.63 -7.05
CA PHE A 69 10.00 -0.34 -7.75
C PHE A 69 10.68 -1.72 -7.74
N MET A 70 9.90 -2.76 -7.46
CA MET A 70 10.38 -4.14 -7.50
C MET A 70 10.18 -4.75 -8.89
N PRO A 71 10.92 -5.81 -9.27
CA PRO A 71 10.76 -6.47 -10.56
C PRO A 71 9.35 -7.04 -10.84
N SER A 72 8.53 -7.18 -9.81
CA SER A 72 7.11 -7.51 -9.96
C SER A 72 6.26 -6.24 -9.94
N ASP A 73 5.35 -6.10 -10.92
CA ASP A 73 4.39 -4.98 -11.02
C ASP A 73 3.40 -4.88 -9.85
N SER A 74 3.45 -5.81 -8.89
CA SER A 74 2.56 -5.88 -7.72
C SER A 74 3.20 -5.39 -6.42
N MET A 75 4.45 -4.90 -6.44
CA MET A 75 5.14 -4.50 -5.21
C MET A 75 5.94 -3.20 -5.34
N LEU A 76 5.79 -2.33 -4.34
CA LEU A 76 6.55 -1.10 -4.17
C LEU A 76 7.26 -1.10 -2.81
N SER A 77 8.53 -0.69 -2.75
CA SER A 77 9.26 -0.52 -1.49
C SER A 77 9.64 0.94 -1.26
N ILE A 78 9.44 1.42 -0.05
CA ILE A 78 9.70 2.80 0.36
C ILE A 78 10.56 2.77 1.61
N ARG A 79 11.58 3.62 1.69
CA ARG A 79 12.43 3.76 2.87
C ARG A 79 12.31 5.14 3.47
N SER A 80 12.22 5.20 4.80
CA SER A 80 12.22 6.43 5.58
C SER A 80 13.27 6.37 6.70
N PRO A 81 14.01 7.45 6.97
CA PRO A 81 14.95 7.50 8.09
C PRO A 81 14.21 7.74 9.42
N LEU A 82 14.58 7.00 10.46
CA LEU A 82 14.11 7.22 11.83
C LEU A 82 15.20 7.85 12.69
N ARG A 83 14.88 8.97 13.36
CA ARG A 83 15.77 9.62 14.32
C ARG A 83 15.75 8.88 15.66
N TYR A 84 16.51 7.79 15.73
CA TYR A 84 16.76 7.02 16.94
C TYR A 84 18.21 6.53 16.95
N LYS A 85 18.68 5.94 18.05
CA LYS A 85 20.05 5.41 18.17
C LYS A 85 20.45 4.64 16.90
N TYR A 86 21.61 4.98 16.34
CA TYR A 86 22.16 4.40 15.09
C TYR A 86 21.35 4.68 13.81
N LYS A 87 20.41 5.64 13.84
CA LYS A 87 19.61 6.13 12.70
C LYS A 87 19.00 4.99 11.86
N PRO A 88 18.17 4.12 12.45
CA PRO A 88 17.59 3.00 11.73
C PRO A 88 16.73 3.48 10.56
N THR A 89 16.55 2.60 9.57
CA THR A 89 15.69 2.85 8.41
C THR A 89 14.41 2.03 8.54
N ILE A 90 13.27 2.71 8.38
CA ILE A 90 11.97 2.10 8.23
C ILE A 90 11.80 1.68 6.77
N ARG A 91 11.36 0.45 6.53
CA ARG A 91 10.98 -0.04 5.20
C ARG A 91 9.49 -0.29 5.18
N TYR A 92 8.80 0.43 4.31
CA TYR A 92 7.42 0.16 3.93
C TYR A 92 7.45 -0.66 2.64
N SER A 93 6.60 -1.67 2.56
CA SER A 93 6.36 -2.45 1.34
C SER A 93 4.88 -2.53 1.09
N VAL A 94 4.43 -2.04 -0.07
CA VAL A 94 3.05 -2.14 -0.53
C VAL A 94 2.98 -3.28 -1.53
N GLU A 95 2.16 -4.29 -1.25
CA GLU A 95 1.91 -5.43 -2.13
C GLU A 95 0.43 -5.42 -2.55
N LEU A 96 0.14 -5.30 -3.85
CA LEU A 96 -1.23 -5.30 -4.38
C LEU A 96 -1.62 -6.68 -4.89
N TYR A 97 -2.84 -7.11 -4.61
CA TYR A 97 -3.35 -8.42 -5.05
C TYR A 97 -3.98 -8.35 -6.44
N ARG A 98 -3.68 -9.33 -7.29
CA ARG A 98 -4.20 -9.40 -8.68
C ARG A 98 -5.70 -9.65 -8.76
N ASN A 99 -6.25 -10.37 -7.78
CA ASN A 99 -7.68 -10.60 -7.62
C ASN A 99 -8.06 -10.11 -6.22
N PRO A 100 -8.36 -8.81 -6.06
CA PRO A 100 -8.79 -8.29 -4.77
C PRO A 100 -10.14 -8.91 -4.40
N GLY A 101 -10.22 -9.47 -3.19
CA GLY A 101 -11.49 -9.78 -2.53
C GLY A 101 -11.92 -8.54 -1.75
N SER A 102 -12.17 -8.67 -0.45
CA SER A 102 -12.33 -7.51 0.46
C SER A 102 -11.07 -6.64 0.57
N TYR A 103 -9.90 -7.16 0.18
CA TYR A 103 -8.61 -6.50 0.35
C TYR A 103 -7.93 -6.23 -1.00
N ALA A 104 -7.48 -5.00 -1.18
CA ALA A 104 -6.73 -4.53 -2.34
C ALA A 104 -5.27 -5.00 -2.34
N GLY A 105 -4.73 -5.23 -1.14
CA GLY A 105 -3.33 -5.50 -0.93
C GLY A 105 -2.96 -5.45 0.53
N ARG A 106 -1.66 -5.33 0.80
CA ARG A 106 -1.09 -5.34 2.14
C ARG A 106 0.06 -4.35 2.23
N LEU A 107 0.08 -3.59 3.32
CA LEU A 107 1.21 -2.78 3.74
C LEU A 107 2.02 -3.55 4.78
N LYS A 108 3.34 -3.68 4.56
CA LYS A 108 4.29 -4.23 5.52
C LYS A 108 5.24 -3.13 5.98
N VAL A 109 5.44 -3.00 7.28
CA VAL A 109 6.40 -2.08 7.90
C VAL A 109 7.46 -2.88 8.64
N GLN A 110 8.71 -2.70 8.26
CA GLN A 110 9.83 -3.48 8.76
C GLN A 110 11.02 -2.59 9.09
N PHE A 111 11.73 -2.97 10.15
CA PHE A 111 12.94 -2.28 10.59
C PHE A 111 14.10 -3.25 10.50
N ARG A 112 15.20 -2.84 9.85
CA ARG A 112 16.42 -3.64 9.82
C ARG A 112 17.19 -3.45 11.13
N THR A 113 16.80 -4.20 12.16
CA THR A 113 17.43 -4.11 13.49
C THR A 113 17.47 -5.46 14.19
N GLN A 114 18.52 -5.69 14.98
CA GLN A 114 18.62 -6.77 15.96
C GLN A 114 18.58 -6.22 17.40
N ASN A 115 18.40 -4.90 17.57
CA ASN A 115 18.35 -4.27 18.88
C ASN A 115 16.99 -4.56 19.54
N LEU A 116 17.00 -5.36 20.60
CA LEU A 116 15.80 -5.76 21.33
C LEU A 116 15.02 -4.59 21.95
N GLN A 117 15.69 -3.53 22.39
CA GLN A 117 14.99 -2.35 22.92
C GLN A 117 14.21 -1.65 21.82
N LEU A 118 14.81 -1.46 20.64
CA LEU A 118 14.12 -0.89 19.49
C LEU A 118 12.94 -1.78 19.05
N ILE A 119 13.13 -3.10 19.01
CA ILE A 119 12.05 -4.04 18.66
C ILE A 119 10.88 -3.92 19.64
N ARG A 120 11.14 -3.84 20.95
CA ARG A 120 10.09 -3.66 21.97
C ARG A 120 9.36 -2.33 21.84
N LEU A 121 10.08 -1.23 21.59
CA LEU A 121 9.45 0.08 21.37
C LEU A 121 8.54 0.06 20.15
N LEU A 122 8.97 -0.58 19.05
CA LEU A 122 8.15 -0.75 17.86
C LEU A 122 6.92 -1.62 18.11
N GLN A 123 7.10 -2.71 18.85
CA GLN A 123 5.99 -3.57 19.27
C GLN A 123 4.93 -2.77 20.04
N SER A 124 5.34 -2.00 21.06
CA SER A 124 4.44 -1.16 21.85
C SER A 124 3.77 -0.07 21.02
N PHE A 125 4.49 0.55 20.08
CA PHE A 125 3.91 1.51 19.15
C PHE A 125 2.80 0.88 18.31
N PHE A 126 3.03 -0.28 17.68
CA PHE A 126 2.02 -0.90 16.83
C PHE A 126 0.85 -1.48 17.63
N GLU A 127 1.07 -1.94 18.86
CA GLU A 127 -0.01 -2.33 19.77
C GLU A 127 -0.93 -1.14 20.10
N PHE A 128 -0.34 0.03 20.39
CA PHE A 128 -1.07 1.28 20.57
C PHE A 128 -1.81 1.71 19.29
N TRP A 129 -1.13 1.66 18.14
CA TRP A 129 -1.73 1.99 16.84
C TRP A 129 -2.98 1.16 16.55
N ILE A 130 -2.88 -0.17 16.70
CA ILE A 130 -3.98 -1.10 16.46
C ILE A 130 -5.12 -0.88 17.47
N SER A 131 -4.80 -0.75 18.76
CA SER A 131 -5.82 -0.81 19.82
C SER A 131 -6.45 0.54 20.12
N SER A 132 -5.62 1.59 20.17
CA SER A 132 -6.00 2.92 20.67
C SER A 132 -6.29 3.92 19.55
N LEU A 133 -5.82 3.67 18.32
CA LEU A 133 -6.12 4.50 17.16
C LEU A 133 -7.07 3.79 16.19
N GLU A 134 -6.55 2.88 15.36
CA GLU A 134 -7.35 2.26 14.31
C GLU A 134 -8.55 1.48 14.87
N GLY A 135 -8.35 0.67 15.91
CA GLY A 135 -9.40 -0.09 16.57
C GLY A 135 -10.43 0.76 17.31
N LYS A 136 -10.09 2.00 17.68
CA LYS A 136 -11.00 2.92 18.37
C LYS A 136 -11.81 3.77 17.38
N TYR A 137 -11.19 4.22 16.29
CA TYR A 137 -11.77 5.23 15.41
C TYR A 137 -12.18 4.71 14.02
N LEU A 138 -11.66 3.61 13.52
CA LEU A 138 -12.14 3.07 12.23
C LEU A 138 -13.49 2.35 12.30
N PRO A 139 -13.91 1.70 13.41
CA PRO A 139 -15.24 1.09 13.46
C PRO A 139 -16.35 2.08 13.13
N GLY A 140 -17.25 1.68 12.22
CA GLY A 140 -18.33 2.53 11.71
C GLY A 140 -17.95 3.46 10.54
N ARG A 141 -16.66 3.58 10.21
CA ARG A 141 -16.14 4.32 9.05
C ARG A 141 -15.72 3.41 7.88
N ILE A 142 -15.37 2.17 8.19
CA ILE A 142 -14.97 1.14 7.22
C ILE A 142 -16.09 0.12 7.00
N HIS A 143 -16.11 -0.50 5.82
CA HIS A 143 -17.14 -1.46 5.39
C HIS A 143 -16.79 -2.92 5.76
N ASP A 144 -15.54 -3.22 6.07
CA ASP A 144 -15.07 -4.54 6.51
C ASP A 144 -13.97 -4.35 7.57
N SER A 145 -13.58 -5.43 8.25
CA SER A 145 -12.52 -5.43 9.26
C SER A 145 -11.12 -5.45 8.64
N ILE A 146 -10.21 -4.68 9.23
CA ILE A 146 -8.79 -4.69 8.86
C ILE A 146 -8.09 -5.82 9.62
N ARG A 147 -7.29 -6.61 8.89
CA ARG A 147 -6.45 -7.66 9.47
C ARG A 147 -5.04 -7.15 9.69
N TYR A 148 -4.52 -7.44 10.88
CA TYR A 148 -3.18 -7.06 11.32
C TYR A 148 -2.35 -8.31 11.61
N GLU A 149 -1.06 -8.25 11.33
CA GLU A 149 -0.06 -9.18 11.83
C GLU A 149 1.07 -8.37 12.46
N LEU A 150 1.45 -8.71 13.70
CA LEU A 150 2.51 -8.02 14.44
C LEU A 150 3.43 -9.07 15.08
N ASN A 151 4.66 -9.18 14.59
CA ASN A 151 5.64 -10.15 15.07
C ASN A 151 7.04 -9.53 15.12
N ASP A 152 7.68 -9.50 16.29
CA ASP A 152 9.05 -9.01 16.48
C ASP A 152 9.31 -7.63 15.84
N GLY A 153 8.39 -6.68 16.01
CA GLY A 153 8.49 -5.34 15.42
C GLY A 153 8.31 -5.28 13.90
N ARG A 154 7.84 -6.37 13.28
CA ARG A 154 7.33 -6.39 11.91
C ARG A 154 5.82 -6.27 11.95
N PHE A 155 5.32 -5.20 11.37
CA PHE A 155 3.89 -4.91 11.28
C PHE A 155 3.42 -5.16 9.85
N SER A 156 2.24 -5.73 9.72
CA SER A 156 1.55 -5.91 8.46
C SER A 156 0.08 -5.59 8.65
N ARG A 157 -0.49 -4.90 7.67
CA ARG A 157 -1.88 -4.44 7.66
C ARG A 157 -2.46 -4.66 6.28
N GLU A 158 -3.62 -5.31 6.20
CA GLU A 158 -4.37 -5.37 4.95
C GLU A 158 -4.91 -3.98 4.57
N LEU A 159 -4.92 -3.69 3.27
CA LEU A 159 -5.50 -2.48 2.70
C LEU A 159 -6.88 -2.85 2.18
N LEU A 160 -7.92 -2.22 2.72
CA LEU A 160 -9.29 -2.45 2.27
C LEU A 160 -9.46 -2.00 0.82
N PHE A 161 -10.23 -2.77 0.06
CA PHE A 161 -10.64 -2.34 -1.27
C PHE A 161 -11.78 -1.33 -1.13
N PRO A 162 -11.78 -0.18 -1.84
CA PRO A 162 -12.92 0.73 -1.81
C PRO A 162 -14.20 -0.01 -2.25
N PRO A 163 -15.36 0.22 -1.61
CA PRO A 163 -16.63 -0.33 -2.07
C PRO A 163 -16.84 -0.10 -3.57
N GLU A 164 -17.41 -1.06 -4.30
CA GLU A 164 -17.62 -0.95 -5.76
C GLU A 164 -18.40 0.32 -6.15
N GLU A 165 -19.25 0.79 -5.24
CA GLU A 165 -20.08 2.00 -5.36
C GLU A 165 -19.26 3.31 -5.40
N GLN A 166 -18.06 3.32 -4.82
CA GLN A 166 -17.21 4.52 -4.73
C GLN A 166 -16.36 4.78 -5.99
N LYS A 167 -16.32 3.84 -6.95
CA LYS A 167 -15.60 3.95 -8.25
C LYS A 167 -14.22 4.63 -8.14
N LEU A 168 -13.46 4.28 -7.11
CA LEU A 168 -12.17 4.92 -6.85
C LEU A 168 -11.19 4.64 -8.00
N THR A 169 -10.60 5.70 -8.55
CA THR A 169 -9.56 5.59 -9.58
C THR A 169 -8.27 5.01 -8.99
N SER A 170 -7.40 4.48 -9.85
CA SER A 170 -6.07 4.04 -9.45
C SER A 170 -5.27 5.16 -8.78
N GLU A 171 -5.45 6.39 -9.25
CA GLU A 171 -4.78 7.58 -8.73
C GLU A 171 -5.27 7.93 -7.32
N GLU A 172 -6.58 8.04 -7.11
CA GLU A 172 -7.14 8.29 -5.78
C GLU A 172 -6.74 7.20 -4.78
N PHE A 173 -6.70 5.93 -5.22
CA PHE A 173 -6.25 4.83 -4.37
C PHE A 173 -4.76 4.93 -4.02
N GLY A 174 -3.90 5.26 -4.99
CA GLY A 174 -2.47 5.48 -4.77
C GLY A 174 -2.22 6.64 -3.80
N ASN A 175 -2.95 7.74 -3.96
CA ASN A 175 -2.88 8.91 -3.09
C ASN A 175 -3.27 8.56 -1.65
N SER A 176 -4.38 7.82 -1.45
CA SER A 176 -4.78 7.36 -0.11
C SER A 176 -3.70 6.51 0.56
N ILE A 177 -3.02 5.63 -0.20
CA ILE A 177 -1.94 4.81 0.36
C ILE A 177 -0.74 5.70 0.73
N ALA A 178 -0.38 6.64 -0.13
CA ALA A 178 0.71 7.58 0.14
C ALA A 178 0.44 8.39 1.42
N GLU A 179 -0.75 8.97 1.56
CA GLU A 179 -1.15 9.73 2.74
C GLU A 179 -1.16 8.89 4.01
N TYR A 180 -1.65 7.65 3.94
CA TYR A 180 -1.63 6.73 5.06
C TYR A 180 -0.19 6.40 5.50
N ILE A 181 0.71 6.13 4.55
CA ILE A 181 2.12 5.84 4.86
C ILE A 181 2.79 7.07 5.48
N GLN A 182 2.50 8.27 4.97
CA GLN A 182 3.03 9.52 5.52
C GLN A 182 2.54 9.77 6.95
N LEU A 183 1.25 9.56 7.22
CA LEU A 183 0.69 9.64 8.57
C LEU A 183 1.35 8.62 9.51
N LEU A 184 1.43 7.36 9.10
CA LEU A 184 2.04 6.32 9.93
C LEU A 184 3.52 6.62 10.21
N ASP A 185 4.26 7.11 9.21
CA ASP A 185 5.65 7.54 9.36
C ASP A 185 5.80 8.75 10.32
N SER A 186 4.94 9.77 10.21
CA SER A 186 4.94 10.89 11.15
C SER A 186 4.69 10.41 12.59
N MET A 187 3.73 9.50 12.77
CA MET A 187 3.32 8.97 14.07
C MET A 187 4.41 8.12 14.71
N ILE A 188 5.11 7.29 13.91
CA ILE A 188 6.30 6.58 14.39
C ILE A 188 7.35 7.60 14.84
N LYS A 189 7.64 8.62 14.03
CA LYS A 189 8.65 9.64 14.38
C LYS A 189 8.26 10.42 15.65
N GLU A 190 6.98 10.77 15.81
CA GLU A 190 6.45 11.46 16.99
C GLU A 190 6.56 10.59 18.25
N TYR A 191 6.19 9.31 18.17
CA TYR A 191 6.35 8.36 19.26
C TYR A 191 7.81 8.25 19.73
N PHE A 192 8.75 8.15 18.79
CA PHE A 192 10.17 8.05 19.11
C PHE A 192 10.78 9.36 19.60
N ALA A 193 10.23 10.52 19.19
CA ALA A 193 10.62 11.82 19.72
C ALA A 193 10.10 12.04 21.16
N GLY A 194 8.96 11.46 21.49
CA GLY A 194 8.28 11.58 22.78
C GLY A 194 8.56 10.46 23.78
N LEU A 195 9.66 9.70 23.66
CA LEU A 195 9.95 8.57 24.55
C LEU A 195 10.10 8.97 26.04
N ASP A 196 10.41 10.23 26.32
CA ASP A 196 10.52 10.76 27.69
C ASP A 196 9.15 11.06 28.32
N ASP A 197 8.09 11.22 27.51
CA ASP A 197 6.70 11.46 27.93
C ASP A 197 5.72 10.83 26.93
N LEU A 198 5.51 9.53 27.09
CA LEU A 198 4.66 8.73 26.20
C LEU A 198 3.18 9.12 26.28
N GLU A 199 2.71 9.68 27.41
CA GLU A 199 1.31 10.09 27.56
C GLU A 199 1.04 11.34 26.72
N ALA A 200 1.92 12.35 26.81
CA ALA A 200 1.82 13.52 25.97
C ALA A 200 1.99 13.18 24.48
N ALA A 201 2.89 12.25 24.14
CA ALA A 201 3.06 11.78 22.77
C ALA A 201 1.78 11.08 22.26
N ALA A 202 1.19 10.19 23.05
CA ALA A 202 -0.06 9.51 22.72
C ALA A 202 -1.21 10.49 22.47
N GLY A 203 -1.36 11.52 23.31
CA GLY A 203 -2.38 12.55 23.11
C GLY A 203 -2.20 13.38 21.84
N ARG A 204 -0.95 13.68 21.45
CA ARG A 204 -0.66 14.38 20.17
C ARG A 204 -0.98 13.49 18.97
N MET A 205 -0.54 12.22 19.01
CA MET A 205 -0.82 11.25 17.97
C MET A 205 -2.32 11.01 17.77
N GLU A 206 -3.08 10.87 18.87
CA GLU A 206 -4.53 10.68 18.79
C GLU A 206 -5.23 11.90 18.16
N LYS A 207 -4.82 13.12 18.53
CA LYS A 207 -5.35 14.35 17.93
C LYS A 207 -5.06 14.43 16.43
N GLU A 208 -3.84 14.13 16.01
CA GLU A 208 -3.45 14.15 14.60
C GLU A 208 -4.17 13.05 13.80
N TYR A 209 -4.36 11.86 14.38
CA TYR A 209 -5.10 10.78 13.75
C TYR A 209 -6.58 11.13 13.54
N ILE A 210 -7.24 11.74 14.53
CA ILE A 210 -8.62 12.23 14.38
C ILE A 210 -8.70 13.32 13.30
N ALA A 211 -7.75 14.24 13.27
CA ALA A 211 -7.71 15.29 12.25
C ALA A 211 -7.60 14.69 10.84
N TYR A 212 -6.72 13.70 10.66
CA TYR A 212 -6.59 12.95 9.41
C TYR A 212 -7.92 12.30 8.98
N LEU A 213 -8.63 11.61 9.89
CA LEU A 213 -9.91 10.99 9.57
C LEU A 213 -10.97 12.03 9.17
N ASN A 214 -11.03 13.17 9.88
CA ASN A 214 -11.97 14.24 9.56
C ASN A 214 -11.69 14.86 8.19
N GLU A 215 -10.42 15.00 7.78
CA GLU A 215 -10.07 15.49 6.44
C GLU A 215 -10.46 14.49 5.34
N ILE A 216 -10.31 13.18 5.58
CA ILE A 216 -10.84 12.15 4.67
C ILE A 216 -12.35 12.28 4.53
N GLU A 217 -13.08 12.41 5.65
CA GLU A 217 -14.53 12.52 5.66
C GLU A 217 -15.04 13.74 4.89
N LYS A 218 -14.41 14.91 5.10
CA LYS A 218 -14.78 16.17 4.43
C LYS A 218 -14.71 16.10 2.90
N ARG A 219 -13.70 15.40 2.36
CA ARG A 219 -13.52 15.25 0.91
C ARG A 219 -14.18 14.01 0.33
N GLY A 220 -14.93 13.25 1.15
CA GLY A 220 -15.55 11.99 0.73
C GLY A 220 -14.53 10.91 0.33
N GLY A 221 -13.33 10.96 0.90
CA GLY A 221 -12.26 10.02 0.61
C GLY A 221 -12.50 8.64 1.22
N VAL A 222 -11.60 7.70 0.93
CA VAL A 222 -11.72 6.31 1.37
C VAL A 222 -10.79 6.02 2.53
N TYR A 223 -11.32 5.35 3.54
CA TYR A 223 -10.55 4.75 4.61
C TYR A 223 -9.96 3.42 4.13
N LEU A 224 -8.64 3.33 4.08
CA LEU A 224 -7.89 2.10 3.76
C LEU A 224 -7.95 1.07 4.87
#